data_AF-A0A969LND4-F1
#
_entry.id   AF-A0A969LND4-F1
#
_cell.length_a   1.000
_cell.length_b   1.000
_cell.length_c   1.000
_cell.angle_alpha   90.00
_cell.angle_beta   90.00
_cell.angle_gamma   90.00
#
_symmetry.space_group_name_H-M   'P 1'
#
loop_
_entity.id
_entity.type
_entity.pdbx_description
1 polymer ?
#
loop_
_entity_poly.entity_id
_entity_poly.type
_entity_poly.pdbx_seq_one_letter_code
_entity_poly.pdbx_strand_id
1 'polypeptide(L)'
;MTTENVNIRGEEEEAPDPCEIGPYSVMSRKCAARGGPAHHIVPDYTLRTGPRPAVYAPDPGRISGAPTLAAGMAICLTGHAREQDGEHFAAHSSTDLAIARAGLANRAMPGTASWDVVKEASLEGIKAAKPECYLAAVAAVNAQFAGVPDNQLFRAVMDHRLLPDPTKLDLSAGARQ
;
A
#
# COMPACT_ATOMS: atom_id res chain seq x y z
N MET A 1 -57.18 -9.79 -26.69
CA MET A 1 -55.90 -10.53 -26.70
C MET A 1 -54.80 -9.56 -26.30
N THR A 2 -53.87 -10.06 -25.52
CA THR A 2 -53.08 -9.42 -24.46
C THR A 2 -52.00 -8.45 -24.93
N THR A 3 -51.86 -7.36 -24.18
CA THR A 3 -50.68 -6.50 -24.10
C THR A 3 -49.52 -7.26 -23.45
N GLU A 4 -48.42 -7.49 -24.17
CA GLU A 4 -47.17 -7.93 -23.56
C GLU A 4 -46.32 -6.72 -23.19
N ASN A 5 -46.28 -6.44 -21.89
CA ASN A 5 -45.31 -5.55 -21.26
C ASN A 5 -43.98 -6.29 -21.15
N VAL A 6 -42.98 -5.87 -21.92
CA VAL A 6 -41.60 -6.33 -21.76
C VAL A 6 -41.05 -5.74 -20.46
N ASN A 7 -40.89 -6.59 -19.46
CA ASN A 7 -40.31 -6.25 -18.17
C ASN A 7 -38.78 -6.24 -18.29
N ILE A 8 -38.19 -5.08 -18.59
CA ILE A 8 -36.75 -4.87 -18.47
C ILE A 8 -36.46 -4.67 -16.98
N ARG A 9 -36.15 -5.78 -16.29
CA ARG A 9 -35.55 -5.71 -14.95
C ARG A 9 -34.10 -5.28 -15.15
N GLY A 10 -33.82 -4.00 -14.88
CA GLY A 10 -32.47 -3.50 -14.73
C GLY A 10 -31.77 -4.32 -13.66
N GLU A 11 -30.56 -4.79 -13.99
CA GLU A 11 -29.64 -5.37 -13.02
C GLU A 11 -29.37 -4.30 -11.95
N GLU A 12 -29.85 -4.52 -10.73
CA GLU A 12 -29.44 -3.70 -9.58
C GLU A 12 -27.93 -3.89 -9.44
N GLU A 13 -27.17 -2.85 -9.77
CA GLU A 13 -25.71 -2.82 -9.63
C GLU A 13 -25.38 -3.11 -8.16
N GLU A 14 -24.84 -4.30 -7.88
CA GLU A 14 -24.51 -4.75 -6.53
C GLU A 14 -23.64 -3.68 -5.84
N ALA A 15 -24.00 -3.30 -4.62
CA ALA A 15 -23.31 -2.24 -3.91
C ALA A 15 -21.80 -2.58 -3.84
N PRO A 16 -20.91 -1.63 -4.18
CA PRO A 16 -19.49 -1.90 -4.27
C PRO A 16 -18.92 -2.40 -2.94
N ASP A 17 -18.19 -3.53 -2.97
CA ASP A 17 -17.53 -4.10 -1.79
C ASP A 17 -16.58 -3.06 -1.14
N PRO A 18 -16.82 -2.66 0.14
CA PRO A 18 -15.97 -1.72 0.84
C PRO A 18 -14.56 -2.25 1.11
N CYS A 19 -14.38 -3.58 1.09
CA CYS A 19 -13.11 -4.26 1.27
C CYS A 19 -12.45 -4.68 -0.04
N GLU A 20 -12.93 -4.17 -1.18
CA GLU A 20 -12.29 -4.42 -2.46
C GLU A 20 -10.83 -3.93 -2.43
N ILE A 21 -9.92 -4.86 -2.73
CA ILE A 21 -8.48 -4.61 -2.82
C ILE A 21 -7.98 -5.04 -4.19
N GLY A 22 -7.14 -4.21 -4.79
CA GLY A 22 -6.54 -4.52 -6.07
C GLY A 22 -5.36 -3.62 -6.40
N PRO A 23 -4.78 -3.75 -7.61
CA PRO A 23 -3.71 -2.89 -8.06
C PRO A 23 -4.11 -1.41 -8.02
N TYR A 24 -3.22 -0.54 -7.55
CA TYR A 24 -3.47 0.90 -7.46
C TYR A 24 -3.94 1.54 -8.78
N SER A 25 -3.45 1.06 -9.93
CA SER A 25 -3.88 1.53 -11.27
C SER A 25 -5.37 1.29 -11.55
N VAL A 26 -5.99 0.31 -10.89
CA VAL A 26 -7.42 0.03 -10.94
C VAL A 26 -8.14 0.79 -9.81
N MET A 27 -7.65 0.63 -8.58
CA MET A 27 -8.31 1.15 -7.39
C MET A 27 -8.35 2.67 -7.35
N SER A 28 -7.35 3.38 -7.88
CA SER A 28 -7.33 4.85 -7.93
C SER A 28 -8.59 5.44 -8.57
N ARG A 29 -9.07 4.84 -9.67
CA ARG A 29 -10.31 5.26 -10.35
C ARG A 29 -11.55 4.83 -9.58
N LYS A 30 -11.58 3.59 -9.07
CA LYS A 30 -12.73 3.07 -8.32
C LYS A 30 -12.97 3.86 -7.04
N CYS A 31 -11.92 4.14 -6.28
CA CYS A 31 -12.03 4.91 -5.04
C CYS A 31 -12.43 6.36 -5.32
N ALA A 32 -11.89 6.98 -6.36
CA ALA A 32 -12.30 8.33 -6.75
C ALA A 32 -13.80 8.40 -7.09
N ALA A 33 -14.34 7.41 -7.79
CA ALA A 33 -15.77 7.29 -8.07
C ALA A 33 -16.62 7.09 -6.79
N ARG A 34 -16.03 6.51 -5.74
CA ARG A 34 -16.63 6.35 -4.40
C ARG A 34 -16.41 7.58 -3.49
N GLY A 35 -15.81 8.65 -3.99
CA GLY A 35 -15.57 9.88 -3.24
C GLY A 35 -14.36 9.85 -2.30
N GLY A 36 -13.45 8.88 -2.44
CA GLY A 36 -12.26 8.76 -1.58
C GLY A 36 -10.97 8.47 -2.35
N PRO A 37 -9.80 8.70 -1.74
CA PRO A 37 -8.53 8.28 -2.32
C PRO A 37 -8.31 6.76 -2.25
N ALA A 38 -7.58 6.22 -3.23
CA ALA A 38 -6.96 4.91 -3.08
C ALA A 38 -5.69 5.04 -2.22
N HIS A 39 -5.61 4.20 -1.19
CA HIS A 39 -4.47 4.10 -0.29
C HIS A 39 -3.68 2.82 -0.58
N HIS A 40 -2.38 2.94 -0.82
CA HIS A 40 -1.49 1.78 -0.88
C HIS A 40 -1.43 1.12 0.50
N ILE A 41 -1.77 -0.17 0.61
CA ILE A 41 -1.73 -0.89 1.89
C ILE A 41 -0.30 -0.91 2.42
N VAL A 42 0.66 -1.34 1.58
CA VAL A 42 2.08 -1.19 1.85
C VAL A 42 2.54 0.14 1.26
N PRO A 43 3.05 1.09 2.06
CA PRO A 43 3.38 2.41 1.56
C PRO A 43 4.39 2.33 0.42
N ASP A 44 4.03 2.91 -0.73
CA ASP A 44 4.84 2.89 -1.95
C ASP A 44 6.29 3.35 -1.71
N TYR A 45 6.49 4.29 -0.79
CA TYR A 45 7.83 4.78 -0.47
C TYR A 45 8.72 3.68 0.13
N THR A 46 8.22 2.66 0.82
CA THR A 46 9.09 1.61 1.38
C THR A 46 9.69 0.72 0.30
N LEU A 47 9.01 0.65 -0.86
CA LEU A 47 9.27 -0.26 -1.97
C LEU A 47 10.31 0.24 -2.98
N ARG A 48 10.93 1.39 -2.69
CA ARG A 48 11.88 2.05 -3.60
C ARG A 48 12.97 2.79 -2.85
N THR A 49 14.14 2.88 -3.46
CA THR A 49 15.32 3.60 -2.97
C THR A 49 15.32 5.07 -3.42
N GLY A 50 14.61 5.38 -4.50
CA GLY A 50 14.51 6.72 -5.12
C GLY A 50 13.19 7.47 -4.85
N PRO A 51 12.93 8.57 -5.56
CA PRO A 51 11.66 9.28 -5.47
C PRO A 51 10.49 8.42 -6.02
N ARG A 52 9.25 8.84 -5.73
CA ARG A 52 8.05 8.25 -6.33
C ARG A 52 8.03 8.57 -7.85
N PRO A 53 7.93 7.57 -8.74
CA PRO A 53 7.77 7.75 -10.17
C PRO A 53 6.31 8.11 -10.50
N ALA A 54 6.05 8.46 -11.76
CA ALA A 54 4.69 8.49 -12.28
C ALA A 54 4.13 7.05 -12.41
N VAL A 55 2.80 6.90 -12.37
CA VAL A 55 2.11 5.59 -12.31
C VAL A 55 2.57 4.60 -13.38
N TYR A 56 2.83 5.08 -14.60
CA TYR A 56 3.24 4.23 -15.74
C TYR A 56 4.69 4.48 -16.19
N ALA A 57 5.49 5.16 -15.39
CA ALA A 57 6.90 5.41 -15.71
C ALA A 57 7.80 4.26 -15.24
N PRO A 58 8.99 4.09 -15.85
CA PRO A 58 10.04 3.24 -15.29
C PRO A 58 10.35 3.60 -13.83
N ASP A 59 10.58 2.59 -13.00
CA ASP A 59 10.89 2.73 -11.58
C ASP A 59 12.31 2.17 -11.31
N PRO A 60 13.37 2.91 -11.67
CA PRO A 60 14.75 2.42 -11.56
C PRO A 60 15.20 2.24 -10.10
N GLY A 61 14.49 2.84 -9.14
CA GLY A 61 14.77 2.69 -7.71
C GLY A 61 14.00 1.57 -7.05
N ARG A 62 13.24 0.76 -7.79
CA ARG A 62 12.40 -0.30 -7.22
C ARG A 62 13.26 -1.37 -6.54
N ILE A 63 12.88 -1.72 -5.30
CA ILE A 63 13.53 -2.80 -4.55
C ILE A 63 13.20 -4.15 -5.20
N SER A 64 14.16 -5.07 -5.22
CA SER A 64 13.96 -6.40 -5.80
C SER A 64 12.77 -7.12 -5.17
N GLY A 65 11.91 -7.72 -6.01
CA GLY A 65 10.68 -8.38 -5.55
C GLY A 65 9.52 -7.45 -5.18
N ALA A 66 9.74 -6.13 -5.11
CA ALA A 66 8.68 -5.17 -4.78
C ALA A 66 7.79 -4.83 -6.01
N PRO A 67 6.49 -4.56 -5.82
CA PRO A 67 5.61 -4.13 -6.89
C PRO A 67 5.93 -2.71 -7.35
N THR A 68 5.50 -2.35 -8.56
CA THR A 68 5.54 -0.96 -9.04
C THR A 68 4.45 -0.13 -8.37
N LEU A 69 4.52 1.20 -8.54
CA LEU A 69 3.48 2.11 -8.08
C LEU A 69 2.07 1.70 -8.55
N ALA A 70 1.93 1.33 -9.82
CA ALA A 70 0.66 0.90 -10.42
C ALA A 70 0.16 -0.47 -9.92
N ALA A 71 1.09 -1.36 -9.52
CA ALA A 71 0.80 -2.74 -9.17
C ALA A 71 0.64 -2.97 -7.66
N GLY A 72 1.14 -2.07 -6.81
CA GLY A 72 0.97 -2.16 -5.35
C GLY A 72 -0.51 -2.29 -4.97
N MET A 73 -0.81 -3.20 -4.04
CA MET A 73 -2.18 -3.40 -3.57
C MET A 73 -2.69 -2.16 -2.83
N ALA A 74 -3.91 -1.76 -3.15
CA ALA A 74 -4.55 -0.58 -2.62
C ALA A 74 -6.02 -0.85 -2.25
N ILE A 75 -6.53 -0.05 -1.32
CA ILE A 75 -7.90 -0.06 -0.81
C ILE A 75 -8.46 1.37 -0.83
N CYS A 76 -9.79 1.50 -0.89
CA CYS A 76 -10.44 2.80 -0.74
C CYS A 76 -10.54 3.18 0.73
N LEU A 77 -9.99 4.34 1.10
CA LEU A 77 -10.14 4.92 2.43
C LEU A 77 -10.80 6.29 2.29
N THR A 78 -11.64 6.66 3.25
CA THR A 78 -12.23 8.00 3.36
C THR A 78 -11.26 9.03 3.93
N GLY A 79 -11.51 10.31 3.64
CA GLY A 79 -10.69 11.43 4.10
C GLY A 79 -9.33 11.53 3.40
N HIS A 80 -8.50 12.45 3.89
CA HIS A 80 -7.18 12.73 3.34
C HIS A 80 -6.08 12.53 4.39
N ALA A 81 -4.91 12.06 3.98
CA ALA A 81 -3.78 11.77 4.87
C ALA A 81 -3.27 12.96 5.71
N ARG A 82 -3.62 14.20 5.33
CA ARG A 82 -3.18 15.44 6.00
C ARG A 82 -4.28 16.12 6.83
N GLU A 83 -5.49 15.60 6.76
CA GLU A 83 -6.63 16.07 7.55
C GLU A 83 -6.74 15.14 8.75
N GLN A 84 -6.88 15.67 9.97
CA GLN A 84 -6.82 14.85 11.21
C GLN A 84 -8.11 14.05 11.46
N ASP A 85 -8.73 13.57 10.39
CA ASP A 85 -9.98 12.84 10.37
C ASP A 85 -10.02 11.85 9.19
N GLY A 86 -10.85 10.83 9.33
CA GLY A 86 -11.04 9.80 8.31
C GLY A 86 -10.05 8.64 8.36
N GLU A 87 -10.39 7.60 7.60
CA GLU A 87 -9.68 6.33 7.56
C GLU A 87 -8.24 6.51 7.04
N HIS A 88 -8.02 7.41 6.07
CA HIS A 88 -6.70 7.62 5.46
C HIS A 88 -5.67 8.19 6.45
N PHE A 89 -6.08 9.14 7.29
CA PHE A 89 -5.22 9.68 8.35
C PHE A 89 -4.92 8.64 9.44
N ALA A 90 -5.91 7.84 9.82
CA ALA A 90 -5.74 6.76 10.78
C ALA A 90 -4.70 5.72 10.28
N ALA A 91 -4.77 5.35 9.00
CA ALA A 91 -3.79 4.45 8.38
C ALA A 91 -2.37 5.04 8.45
N HIS A 92 -2.17 6.29 8.00
CA HIS A 92 -0.86 6.93 8.04
C HIS A 92 -0.31 7.11 9.45
N SER A 93 -1.15 7.51 10.41
CA SER A 93 -0.74 7.74 11.80
C SER A 93 -0.20 6.47 12.47
N SER A 94 -0.77 5.32 12.14
CA SER A 94 -0.31 4.02 12.63
C SER A 94 0.94 3.54 11.87
N THR A 95 0.88 3.54 10.53
CA THR A 95 1.91 2.95 9.67
C THR A 95 3.22 3.74 9.67
N ASP A 96 3.17 5.06 9.43
CA ASP A 96 4.37 5.84 9.16
C ASP A 96 5.27 5.96 10.40
N LEU A 97 4.65 6.11 11.58
CA LEU A 97 5.39 6.20 12.84
C LEU A 97 6.09 4.88 13.18
N ALA A 98 5.42 3.74 12.97
CA ALA A 98 6.00 2.43 13.24
C ALA A 98 7.21 2.16 12.32
N ILE A 99 7.06 2.43 11.01
CA ILE A 99 8.14 2.25 10.04
C ILE A 99 9.32 3.19 10.34
N ALA A 100 9.06 4.47 10.62
CA ALA A 100 10.11 5.42 10.95
C ALA A 100 10.90 5.01 12.22
N ARG A 101 10.21 4.50 13.25
CA ARG A 101 10.85 4.00 14.48
C ARG A 101 11.74 2.79 14.18
N ALA A 102 11.28 1.85 13.36
CA ALA A 102 12.09 0.71 12.94
C ALA A 102 13.36 1.15 12.19
N GLY A 103 13.22 2.11 11.26
CA GLY A 103 14.35 2.69 10.54
C GLY A 103 15.40 3.36 11.44
N LEU A 104 14.95 4.01 12.53
CA LEU A 104 15.84 4.61 13.55
C LEU A 104 16.50 3.56 14.45
N ALA A 105 15.86 2.41 14.66
CA ALA A 105 16.37 1.33 15.50
C ALA A 105 17.42 0.46 14.78
N ASN A 106 17.37 0.37 13.44
CA ASN A 106 18.33 -0.42 12.68
C ASN A 106 19.72 0.23 12.64
N ARG A 107 20.62 -0.20 13.53
CA ARG A 107 21.99 0.32 13.61
C ARG A 107 22.91 -0.22 12.52
N ALA A 108 22.65 -1.42 12.01
CA ALA A 108 23.50 -2.02 10.99
C ALA A 108 23.26 -1.38 9.61
N MET A 109 22.01 -1.04 9.32
CA MET A 109 21.62 -0.36 8.08
C MET A 109 20.58 0.74 8.36
N PRO A 110 21.02 1.91 8.84
CA PRO A 110 20.13 3.01 9.22
C PRO A 110 19.16 3.42 8.11
N GLY A 111 17.91 3.68 8.50
CA GLY A 111 16.85 4.07 7.58
C GLY A 111 16.22 2.90 6.81
N THR A 112 16.46 1.66 7.26
CA THR A 112 15.83 0.44 6.72
C THR A 112 15.10 -0.36 7.80
N ALA A 113 14.12 -1.15 7.38
CA ALA A 113 13.41 -2.11 8.22
C ALA A 113 13.20 -3.40 7.43
N SER A 114 13.09 -4.53 8.13
CA SER A 114 12.77 -5.82 7.52
C SER A 114 11.33 -5.86 7.01
N TRP A 115 11.07 -6.77 6.07
CA TRP A 115 9.77 -6.92 5.43
C TRP A 115 8.68 -7.27 6.43
N ASP A 116 8.95 -8.17 7.39
CA ASP A 116 8.03 -8.50 8.46
C ASP A 116 7.54 -7.26 9.24
N VAL A 117 8.45 -6.35 9.60
CA VAL A 117 8.15 -5.10 10.31
C VAL A 117 7.35 -4.14 9.43
N VAL A 118 7.75 -3.96 8.16
CA VAL A 118 7.03 -3.09 7.22
C VAL A 118 5.62 -3.62 6.97
N LYS A 119 5.47 -4.94 6.80
CA LYS A 119 4.21 -5.63 6.60
C LYS A 119 3.30 -5.50 7.80
N GLU A 120 3.80 -5.76 9.01
CA GLU A 120 3.04 -5.63 10.25
C GLU A 120 2.52 -4.20 10.42
N ALA A 121 3.41 -3.20 10.30
CA ALA A 121 3.03 -1.78 10.39
C ALA A 121 1.96 -1.40 9.37
N SER A 122 2.11 -1.85 8.12
CA SER A 122 1.15 -1.60 7.03
C SER A 122 -0.24 -2.17 7.33
N LEU A 123 -0.30 -3.40 7.84
CA LEU A 123 -1.55 -4.08 8.15
C LEU A 123 -2.23 -3.52 9.40
N GLU A 124 -1.47 -3.14 10.43
CA GLU A 124 -2.02 -2.42 11.59
C GLU A 124 -2.53 -1.02 11.21
N GLY A 125 -1.98 -0.39 10.17
CA GLY A 125 -2.57 0.80 9.55
C GLY A 125 -3.97 0.58 9.00
N ILE A 126 -4.14 -0.49 8.20
CA ILE A 126 -5.48 -0.85 7.70
C ILE A 126 -6.41 -1.25 8.84
N LYS A 127 -5.94 -1.96 9.85
CA LYS A 127 -6.76 -2.33 11.00
C LYS A 127 -7.25 -1.12 11.80
N ALA A 128 -6.41 -0.10 11.94
CA ALA A 128 -6.77 1.15 12.61
C ALA A 128 -7.77 1.98 11.78
N ALA A 129 -7.62 1.96 10.45
CA ALA A 129 -8.45 2.72 9.53
C ALA A 129 -9.80 2.05 9.24
N LYS A 130 -9.78 0.75 8.94
CA LYS A 130 -10.86 -0.02 8.36
C LYS A 130 -10.83 -1.47 8.85
N PRO A 131 -11.09 -1.71 10.15
CA PRO A 131 -10.84 -2.99 10.82
C PRO A 131 -11.58 -4.18 10.17
N GLU A 132 -12.77 -3.94 9.62
CA GLU A 132 -13.56 -4.96 8.93
C GLU A 132 -12.87 -5.51 7.66
N CYS A 133 -11.94 -4.76 7.06
CA CYS A 133 -11.20 -5.16 5.87
C CYS A 133 -9.81 -5.74 6.17
N TYR A 134 -9.44 -5.91 7.44
CA TYR A 134 -8.11 -6.38 7.85
C TYR A 134 -7.75 -7.74 7.23
N LEU A 135 -8.66 -8.72 7.27
CA LEU A 135 -8.38 -10.06 6.73
C LEU A 135 -8.19 -10.06 5.21
N ALA A 136 -8.96 -9.22 4.48
CA ALA A 136 -8.77 -9.04 3.05
C ALA A 136 -7.40 -8.40 2.74
N ALA A 137 -6.99 -7.41 3.54
CA ALA A 137 -5.67 -6.79 3.43
C ALA A 137 -4.52 -7.78 3.70
N VAL A 138 -4.64 -8.60 4.75
CA VAL A 138 -3.69 -9.67 5.05
C VAL A 138 -3.54 -10.63 3.86
N ALA A 139 -4.65 -11.10 3.30
CA ALA A 139 -4.64 -12.02 2.16
C ALA A 139 -3.98 -11.39 0.93
N ALA A 140 -4.34 -10.16 0.58
CA ALA A 140 -3.80 -9.46 -0.58
C ALA A 140 -2.29 -9.17 -0.45
N VAL A 141 -1.83 -8.73 0.73
CA VAL A 141 -0.40 -8.47 0.98
C VAL A 141 0.39 -9.77 0.98
N ASN A 142 -0.11 -10.84 1.62
CA ASN A 142 0.54 -12.14 1.59
C ASN A 142 0.69 -12.69 0.16
N ALA A 143 -0.37 -12.56 -0.65
CA ALA A 143 -0.32 -13.00 -2.04
C ALA A 143 0.68 -12.17 -2.88
N GLN A 144 0.67 -10.84 -2.74
CA GLN A 144 1.58 -9.97 -3.50
C GLN A 144 3.05 -10.19 -3.15
N PHE A 145 3.36 -10.49 -1.89
CA PHE A 145 4.73 -10.61 -1.38
C PHE A 145 5.13 -12.05 -1.04
N ALA A 146 4.44 -13.07 -1.57
CA ALA A 146 4.69 -14.48 -1.24
C ALA A 146 6.14 -14.97 -1.50
N GLY A 147 6.88 -14.30 -2.40
CA GLY A 147 8.28 -14.60 -2.70
C GLY A 147 9.30 -13.72 -1.98
N VAL A 148 8.86 -12.79 -1.12
CA VAL A 148 9.74 -11.87 -0.38
C VAL A 148 10.06 -12.48 0.98
N PRO A 149 11.35 -12.74 1.30
CA PRO A 149 11.75 -13.21 2.62
C PRO A 149 11.38 -12.20 3.70
N ASP A 150 10.91 -12.69 4.85
CA ASP A 150 10.54 -11.86 6.02
C ASP A 150 11.68 -10.91 6.45
N ASN A 151 12.92 -11.36 6.27
CA ASN A 151 14.10 -10.62 6.67
C ASN A 151 14.72 -9.75 5.57
N GLN A 152 14.09 -9.65 4.40
CA GLN A 152 14.51 -8.72 3.35
C GLN A 152 14.27 -7.28 3.81
N LEU A 153 15.23 -6.41 3.58
CA LEU A 153 15.19 -5.01 3.99
C LEU A 153 14.47 -4.13 2.96
N PHE A 154 13.74 -3.15 3.48
CA PHE A 154 12.99 -2.13 2.76
C PHE A 154 13.32 -0.74 3.30
N ARG A 155 12.99 0.31 2.55
CA ARG A 155 13.20 1.69 2.99
C ARG A 155 12.26 2.03 4.13
N ALA A 156 12.79 2.62 5.20
CA ALA A 156 12.04 3.05 6.38
C ALA A 156 12.10 4.57 6.64
N VAL A 157 12.63 5.34 5.67
CA VAL A 157 12.60 6.81 5.68
C VAL A 157 11.77 7.33 4.50
N MET A 158 10.88 8.28 4.78
CA MET A 158 10.00 8.84 3.74
C MET A 158 10.78 9.71 2.74
N ASP A 159 11.72 10.52 3.21
CA ASP A 159 12.64 11.28 2.35
C ASP A 159 13.80 10.38 1.90
N HIS A 160 13.74 9.97 0.64
CA HIS A 160 14.77 9.14 -0.01
C HIS A 160 16.19 9.71 0.05
N ARG A 161 16.34 11.03 0.24
CA ARG A 161 17.64 11.70 0.34
C ARG A 161 18.34 11.42 1.66
N LEU A 162 17.59 10.97 2.67
CA LEU A 162 18.15 10.56 3.96
C LEU A 162 18.71 9.13 3.94
N LEU A 163 18.49 8.39 2.86
CA LEU A 163 19.03 7.04 2.69
C LEU A 163 20.46 7.11 2.10
N PRO A 164 21.49 6.56 2.76
CA PRO A 164 22.85 6.54 2.23
C PRO A 164 22.95 5.78 0.90
N ASP A 165 23.83 6.21 -0.01
CA ASP A 165 23.99 5.54 -1.31
C ASP A 165 24.42 4.07 -1.22
N PRO A 166 25.33 3.65 -0.31
CA PRO A 166 25.59 2.23 -0.10
C PRO A 166 24.33 1.44 0.27
N THR A 167 23.49 2.00 1.14
CA THR A 167 22.21 1.40 1.53
C THR A 167 21.24 1.30 0.36
N LYS A 168 21.19 2.30 -0.54
CA LYS A 168 20.37 2.23 -1.75
C LYS A 168 20.79 1.08 -2.66
N LEU A 169 22.10 0.86 -2.82
CA LEU A 169 22.63 -0.25 -3.61
C LEU A 169 22.25 -1.61 -2.99
N ASP A 170 22.45 -1.75 -1.68
CA ASP A 170 22.11 -2.96 -0.93
C ASP A 170 20.62 -3.30 -1.01
N LEU A 171 19.75 -2.31 -0.80
CA LEU A 171 18.30 -2.48 -0.94
C LEU A 171 17.90 -2.88 -2.37
N SER A 172 18.50 -2.26 -3.38
CA SER A 172 18.20 -2.59 -4.79
C SER A 172 18.56 -4.05 -5.12
N ALA A 173 19.59 -4.60 -4.44
CA ALA A 173 19.99 -6.00 -4.54
C ALA A 173 19.15 -6.96 -3.68
N GLY A 174 18.20 -6.46 -2.87
CA GLY A 174 17.38 -7.28 -1.98
C GLY A 174 18.12 -7.72 -0.72
N ALA A 175 18.92 -6.82 -0.13
CA ALA A 175 19.62 -7.05 1.13
C ALA A 175 18.70 -7.58 2.24
N ARG A 176 19.28 -8.33 3.19
CA ARG A 176 18.57 -9.01 4.26
C ARG A 176 19.32 -8.85 5.57
N GLN A 177 18.62 -8.96 6.70
CA GLN A 177 19.21 -8.89 8.05
C GLN A 177 18.82 -10.06 8.93
#